data_AF-A0A7C1ZDC1-F1
#
_entry.id   AF-A0A7C1ZDC1-F1
#
_cell.length_a   1.000
_cell.length_b   1.000
_cell.length_c   1.000
_cell.angle_alpha   90.00
_cell.angle_beta   90.00
_cell.angle_gamma   90.00
#
_symmetry.space_group_name_H-M   'P 1'
#
loop_
_entity.id
_entity.type
_entity.pdbx_description
1 polymer ?
#
loop_
_entity_poly.entity_id
_entity_poly.type
_entity_poly.pdbx_seq_one_letter_code
_entity_poly.pdbx_strand_id
1 'polypeptide(L)'
;MIGGSTRSATPATSLNIYPERIEPRETWGEWFWRGVKSRLVPRLPLRSHSLEYVSEKVRQEEKTITTFTDEQLRTLASGLRQQLRLTGLKEDLVIKSYALIREVVSRTLSMRHFDTQIYGGWMMLLGNIVEMETGEGKTLTCTLPASTAALAGIPVHVITVNDYLASRDAKWMGPIYNFLGISVGVATQDKDLTERKAAYRADITYCTNKTVAFDYLRDRITLGTSPSRLRLQVEKLCGRNTKASKLILRGLYFGIVDEADSVLVDECRTPLIIAGTGGSQEEQVIFSKVLEI
;
A
#
# COMPACT_ATOMS: atom_id res chain seq x y z
N MET A 1 18.77 -1.32 -25.93
CA MET A 1 17.61 -2.17 -25.60
C MET A 1 18.00 -3.15 -24.50
N ILE A 2 18.04 -2.67 -23.25
CA ILE A 2 18.12 -3.53 -22.07
C ILE A 2 16.91 -3.10 -21.25
N GLY A 3 15.85 -3.91 -21.35
CA GLY A 3 14.59 -3.69 -20.68
C GLY A 3 14.78 -3.83 -19.18
N GLY A 4 15.08 -2.70 -18.51
CA GLY A 4 14.68 -2.54 -17.14
C GLY A 4 13.17 -2.64 -17.14
N SER A 5 12.64 -3.74 -16.60
CA SER A 5 11.21 -3.83 -16.35
C SER A 5 10.88 -2.60 -15.51
N THR A 6 10.24 -1.61 -16.10
CA THR A 6 9.20 -0.88 -15.39
C THR A 6 8.36 -1.99 -14.78
N ARG A 7 8.61 -2.25 -13.49
CA ARG A 7 7.80 -3.14 -12.65
C ARG A 7 6.48 -2.40 -12.55
N SER A 8 5.72 -2.45 -13.64
CA SER A 8 4.48 -1.75 -13.79
C SER A 8 3.61 -2.29 -12.69
N ALA A 9 3.29 -1.45 -11.71
CA ALA A 9 2.08 -1.63 -10.95
C ALA A 9 0.97 -1.55 -12.01
N THR A 10 0.65 -2.70 -12.60
CA THR A 10 -0.44 -2.81 -13.56
C THR A 10 -1.68 -2.34 -12.81
N PRO A 11 -2.43 -1.37 -13.35
CA PRO A 11 -3.70 -0.96 -12.76
C PRO A 11 -4.54 -2.21 -12.53
N ALA A 12 -5.22 -2.26 -11.38
CA ALA A 12 -5.86 -3.42 -10.74
C ALA A 12 -6.76 -4.27 -11.67
N THR A 13 -6.14 -4.98 -12.61
CA THR A 13 -6.75 -5.83 -13.64
C THR A 13 -6.20 -7.24 -13.52
N SER A 14 -5.72 -7.62 -12.33
CA SER A 14 -5.44 -9.03 -12.05
C SER A 14 -6.78 -9.72 -11.87
N LEU A 15 -7.11 -10.67 -12.74
CA LEU A 15 -8.19 -11.67 -12.60
C LEU A 15 -8.05 -12.54 -11.31
N ASN A 16 -7.12 -12.20 -10.42
CA ASN A 16 -6.82 -12.90 -9.20
C ASN A 16 -7.76 -12.44 -8.07
N ILE A 17 -8.25 -13.38 -7.29
CA ILE A 17 -9.23 -13.12 -6.23
C ILE A 17 -8.58 -12.59 -4.96
N TYR A 18 -7.32 -12.97 -4.77
CA TYR A 18 -6.45 -12.39 -3.77
C TYR A 18 -5.12 -12.04 -4.46
N PRO A 19 -5.01 -10.84 -5.05
CA PRO A 19 -3.76 -10.40 -5.64
C PRO A 19 -2.71 -10.26 -4.53
N GLU A 20 -1.64 -11.01 -4.67
CA GLU A 20 -0.44 -10.94 -3.85
C GLU A 20 0.75 -11.25 -4.76
N ARG A 21 1.92 -10.73 -4.40
CA ARG A 21 3.15 -11.10 -5.08
C ARG A 21 3.53 -12.51 -4.66
N ILE A 22 3.63 -13.42 -5.62
CA ILE A 22 4.19 -14.75 -5.38
C ILE A 22 5.69 -14.58 -5.24
N GLU A 23 6.23 -14.81 -4.05
CA GLU A 23 7.68 -14.93 -3.87
C GLU A 23 8.11 -16.36 -4.22
N PRO A 24 8.85 -16.56 -5.33
CA PRO A 24 9.42 -17.86 -5.61
C PRO A 24 10.39 -18.23 -4.48
N ARG A 25 10.33 -19.47 -4.01
CA ARG A 25 11.35 -20.00 -3.10
C ARG A 25 12.67 -20.06 -3.87
N GLU A 26 13.60 -19.17 -3.54
CA GLU A 26 14.92 -19.17 -4.16
C GLU A 26 15.65 -20.48 -3.85
N THR A 27 16.17 -21.12 -4.88
CA THR A 27 17.09 -22.24 -4.69
C THR A 27 18.46 -21.74 -4.26
N TRP A 28 19.25 -22.59 -3.60
CA TRP A 28 20.59 -22.24 -3.12
C TRP A 28 21.50 -21.72 -4.24
N GLY A 29 21.41 -22.32 -5.44
CA GLY A 29 22.15 -21.86 -6.62
C GLY A 29 21.73 -20.46 -7.09
N GLU A 30 20.42 -20.17 -7.13
CA GLU A 30 19.92 -18.84 -7.49
C GLU A 30 20.34 -17.77 -6.47
N TRP A 31 20.30 -18.09 -5.17
CA TRP A 31 20.79 -17.21 -4.12
C TRP A 31 22.28 -16.87 -4.31
N PHE A 32 23.12 -17.87 -4.56
CA PHE A 32 24.55 -17.68 -4.81
C PHE A 32 24.80 -16.81 -6.04
N TRP A 33 24.15 -17.13 -7.16
CA TRP A 33 24.27 -16.36 -8.40
C TRP A 33 23.74 -14.94 -8.28
N ARG A 34 22.70 -14.70 -7.47
CA ARG A 34 22.20 -13.35 -7.15
C ARG A 34 23.23 -12.56 -6.35
N GLY A 35 23.90 -13.18 -5.38
CA GLY A 35 25.01 -12.56 -4.65
C GLY A 35 26.18 -12.16 -5.55
N VAL A 36 26.54 -13.03 -6.50
CA VAL A 36 27.58 -12.74 -7.50
C VAL A 36 27.14 -11.61 -8.45
N LYS A 37 25.91 -11.66 -8.99
CA LYS A 37 25.36 -10.61 -9.86
C LYS A 37 25.26 -9.26 -9.14
N SER A 38 24.83 -9.23 -7.89
CA SER A 38 24.75 -8.02 -7.07
C SER A 38 26.09 -7.27 -6.98
N ARG A 39 27.21 -8.00 -6.94
CA ARG A 39 28.57 -7.43 -6.91
C ARG A 39 29.08 -6.98 -8.28
N LEU A 40 28.58 -7.59 -9.37
CA LEU A 40 29.04 -7.35 -10.73
C LEU A 40 28.16 -6.38 -11.52
N VAL A 41 26.89 -6.19 -11.13
CA VAL A 41 26.01 -5.20 -11.75
C VAL A 41 26.43 -3.82 -11.25
N PRO A 42 26.86 -2.91 -12.14
CA PRO A 42 27.16 -1.55 -11.74
C PRO A 42 25.90 -0.93 -11.13
N ARG A 43 26.01 -0.36 -9.93
CA ARG A 43 25.02 0.56 -9.36
C ARG A 43 25.06 1.88 -10.14
N LEU A 44 24.75 1.84 -11.43
CA LEU A 44 24.62 3.06 -12.22
C LEU A 44 23.26 3.67 -11.86
N PRO A 45 23.22 4.83 -11.16
CA PRO A 45 21.96 5.54 -11.02
C PRO A 45 21.49 5.91 -12.42
N LEU A 46 20.29 5.44 -12.79
CA LEU A 46 19.65 5.89 -14.01
C LEU A 46 19.46 7.41 -13.87
N ARG A 47 19.95 8.20 -14.84
CA ARG A 47 19.91 9.67 -14.78
C ARG A 47 18.49 10.24 -14.63
N SER A 48 17.47 9.51 -15.08
CA SER A 48 16.04 9.85 -14.87
C SER A 48 15.55 9.68 -13.43
N HIS A 49 16.40 9.19 -12.54
CA HIS A 49 16.13 8.98 -11.12
C HIS A 49 16.97 9.93 -10.25
N SER A 50 17.53 11.00 -10.81
CA SER A 50 18.22 12.01 -9.98
C SER A 50 17.20 12.92 -9.29
N LEU A 51 17.55 13.40 -8.10
CA LEU A 51 16.73 14.35 -7.35
C LEU A 51 16.46 15.60 -8.16
N GLU A 52 17.49 16.15 -8.82
CA GLU A 52 17.39 17.37 -9.63
C GLU A 52 16.44 17.17 -10.80
N TYR A 53 16.48 16.00 -11.46
CA TYR A 53 15.62 15.72 -12.59
C TYR A 53 14.14 15.69 -12.19
N VAL A 54 13.78 14.91 -11.18
CA VAL A 54 12.37 14.75 -10.77
C VAL A 54 11.82 16.06 -10.19
N SER A 55 12.58 16.70 -9.31
CA SER A 55 12.15 17.96 -8.66
C SER A 55 11.97 19.09 -9.68
N GLU A 56 12.87 19.23 -10.65
CA GLU A 56 12.75 20.25 -11.69
C GLU A 56 11.55 19.99 -12.60
N LYS A 57 11.28 18.73 -12.97
CA LYS A 57 10.09 18.39 -13.75
C LYS A 57 8.79 18.68 -13.02
N VAL A 58 8.73 18.36 -11.73
CA VAL A 58 7.58 18.71 -10.87
C VAL A 58 7.40 20.23 -10.81
N ARG A 59 8.49 20.98 -10.62
CA ARG A 59 8.47 22.45 -10.59
C ARG A 59 7.99 23.08 -11.90
N GLN A 60 8.30 22.45 -13.03
CA GLN A 60 7.83 22.91 -14.35
C GLN A 60 6.31 22.78 -14.51
N GLU A 61 5.75 21.63 -14.14
CA GLU A 61 4.28 21.43 -14.13
C GLU A 61 3.58 22.38 -13.14
N GLU A 62 4.22 22.63 -11.99
CA GLU A 62 3.68 23.47 -10.92
C GLU A 62 3.40 24.91 -11.36
N LYS A 63 4.22 25.48 -12.26
CA LYS A 63 4.03 26.85 -12.77
C LYS A 63 2.64 27.07 -13.38
N THR A 64 2.06 26.02 -13.97
CA THR A 64 0.73 26.09 -14.56
C THR A 64 -0.34 25.76 -13.51
N ILE A 65 -0.09 24.75 -12.68
CA ILE A 65 -1.04 24.23 -11.68
C ILE A 65 -1.34 25.26 -10.59
N THR A 66 -0.35 26.05 -10.17
CA THR A 66 -0.51 27.11 -9.15
C THR A 66 -1.55 28.17 -9.54
N THR A 67 -1.74 28.42 -10.84
CA THR A 67 -2.73 29.39 -11.33
C THR A 67 -4.16 28.86 -11.36
N PHE A 68 -4.35 27.56 -11.11
CA PHE A 68 -5.68 26.94 -11.22
C PHE A 68 -6.55 27.25 -10.02
N THR A 69 -7.85 27.34 -10.25
CA THR A 69 -8.85 27.35 -9.17
C THR A 69 -9.03 25.95 -8.59
N ASP A 70 -9.65 25.85 -7.41
CA ASP A 70 -9.91 24.54 -6.79
C ASP A 70 -10.74 23.62 -7.69
N GLU A 71 -11.68 24.18 -8.45
CA GLU A 71 -12.49 23.42 -9.39
C GLU A 71 -11.68 22.88 -10.58
N GLN A 72 -10.74 23.68 -11.08
CA GLN A 72 -9.80 23.27 -12.11
C GLN A 72 -8.85 22.18 -11.59
N LEU A 73 -8.40 22.27 -10.33
CA LEU A 73 -7.58 21.23 -9.70
C LEU A 73 -8.34 19.92 -9.51
N ARG A 74 -9.61 19.97 -9.09
CA ARG A 74 -10.47 18.76 -9.03
C ARG A 74 -10.69 18.13 -10.39
N THR A 75 -10.90 18.96 -11.41
CA THR A 75 -11.02 18.51 -12.81
C THR A 75 -9.72 17.85 -13.27
N LEU A 76 -8.56 18.44 -12.95
CA LEU A 76 -7.25 17.86 -13.24
C LEU A 76 -7.04 16.52 -12.51
N ALA A 77 -7.43 16.43 -11.24
CA ALA A 77 -7.36 15.18 -10.46
C ALA A 77 -8.20 14.06 -11.10
N SER A 78 -9.42 14.39 -11.57
CA SER A 78 -10.29 13.45 -12.28
C SER A 78 -9.69 13.00 -13.61
N GLY A 79 -9.12 13.92 -14.40
CA GLY A 79 -8.43 13.61 -15.64
C GLY A 79 -7.20 12.71 -15.43
N LEU A 80 -6.36 13.03 -14.44
CA LEU A 80 -5.21 12.19 -14.07
C LEU A 80 -5.63 10.81 -13.61
N ARG A 81 -6.69 10.68 -12.80
CA ARG A 81 -7.26 9.40 -12.39
C ARG A 81 -7.60 8.51 -13.59
N GLN A 82 -8.24 9.07 -14.62
CA GLN A 82 -8.56 8.32 -15.83
C GLN A 82 -7.30 7.87 -16.57
N GLN A 83 -6.35 8.79 -16.78
CA GLN A 83 -5.10 8.49 -17.51
C GLN A 83 -4.23 7.46 -16.78
N LEU A 84 -4.09 7.59 -15.47
CA LEU A 84 -3.32 6.66 -14.62
C LEU A 84 -3.93 5.26 -14.61
N ARG A 85 -5.27 5.15 -14.55
CA ARG A 85 -5.96 3.85 -14.61
C ARG A 85 -5.82 3.17 -15.98
N LEU A 86 -5.74 3.95 -17.06
CA LEU A 86 -5.62 3.41 -18.42
C LEU A 86 -4.17 3.05 -18.78
N THR A 87 -3.21 3.88 -18.37
CA THR A 87 -1.83 3.79 -18.85
C THR A 87 -0.81 3.40 -17.78
N GLY A 88 -1.26 3.28 -16.52
CA GLY A 88 -0.42 2.97 -15.37
C GLY A 88 0.37 4.18 -14.87
N LEU A 89 1.35 3.89 -13.99
CA LEU A 89 2.24 4.88 -13.38
C LEU A 89 3.38 5.30 -14.33
N LYS A 90 3.02 5.94 -15.46
CA LYS A 90 4.04 6.53 -16.34
C LYS A 90 4.69 7.74 -15.69
N GLU A 91 5.96 7.95 -15.99
CA GLU A 91 6.78 9.00 -15.37
C GLU A 91 6.18 10.41 -15.50
N ASP A 92 5.71 10.77 -16.70
CA ASP A 92 5.06 12.05 -16.98
C ASP A 92 3.78 12.25 -16.14
N LEU A 93 2.96 11.21 -16.02
CA LEU A 93 1.75 11.24 -15.21
C LEU A 93 2.06 11.33 -13.71
N VAL A 94 3.07 10.58 -13.23
CA VAL A 94 3.50 10.64 -11.83
C VAL A 94 4.01 12.04 -11.48
N ILE A 95 4.85 12.63 -12.33
CA ILE A 95 5.35 14.00 -12.16
C ILE A 95 4.17 14.99 -12.06
N LYS A 96 3.20 14.89 -12.98
CA LYS A 96 2.02 15.75 -12.97
C LYS A 96 1.13 15.55 -11.76
N SER A 97 0.98 14.30 -11.30
CA SER A 97 0.30 13.98 -10.04
C SER A 97 1.02 14.58 -8.85
N TYR A 98 2.35 14.53 -8.79
CA TYR A 98 3.13 15.10 -7.68
C TYR A 98 3.00 16.63 -7.63
N ALA A 99 3.02 17.29 -8.79
CA ALA A 99 2.79 18.74 -8.87
C ALA A 99 1.39 19.12 -8.40
N LEU A 100 0.35 18.37 -8.80
CA LEU A 100 -1.01 18.54 -8.30
C LEU A 100 -1.08 18.32 -6.78
N ILE A 101 -0.54 17.22 -6.27
CA ILE A 101 -0.59 16.89 -4.84
C ILE A 101 0.11 17.98 -4.02
N ARG A 102 1.29 18.45 -4.45
CA ARG A 102 2.02 19.54 -3.80
C ARG A 102 1.17 20.80 -3.69
N GLU A 103 0.46 21.18 -4.76
CA GLU A 103 -0.45 22.33 -4.74
C GLU A 103 -1.63 22.11 -3.78
N VAL A 104 -2.24 20.92 -3.79
CA VAL A 104 -3.34 20.58 -2.88
C VAL A 104 -2.90 20.63 -1.42
N VAL A 105 -1.70 20.14 -1.09
CA VAL A 105 -1.14 20.26 0.26
C VAL A 105 -0.98 21.72 0.67
N SER A 106 -0.48 22.56 -0.25
CA SER A 106 -0.34 24.00 0.00
C SER A 106 -1.67 24.66 0.34
N ARG A 107 -2.76 24.26 -0.32
CA ARG A 107 -4.10 24.83 -0.08
C ARG A 107 -4.81 24.27 1.14
N THR A 108 -4.60 23.00 1.45
CA THR A 108 -5.36 22.29 2.48
C THR A 108 -4.68 22.31 3.85
N LEU A 109 -3.35 22.23 3.88
CA LEU A 109 -2.58 22.15 5.12
C LEU A 109 -1.67 23.38 5.33
N SER A 110 -1.62 24.32 4.38
CA SER A 110 -0.67 25.46 4.41
C SER A 110 0.79 25.00 4.54
N MET A 111 1.09 23.81 4.03
CA MET A 111 2.43 23.21 3.99
C MET A 111 2.82 22.98 2.54
N ARG A 112 4.12 22.88 2.26
CA ARG A 112 4.60 22.64 0.90
C ARG A 112 5.66 21.57 0.93
N HIS A 113 5.56 20.61 0.00
CA HIS A 113 6.60 19.61 -0.14
C HIS A 113 7.94 20.25 -0.51
N PHE A 114 9.02 19.85 0.14
CA PHE A 114 10.38 20.16 -0.27
C PHE A 114 10.83 19.23 -1.41
N ASP A 115 11.87 19.63 -2.14
CA ASP A 115 12.36 18.85 -3.28
C ASP A 115 12.92 17.48 -2.84
N THR A 116 13.46 17.40 -1.62
CA THR A 116 13.85 16.14 -0.95
C THR A 116 12.66 15.22 -0.72
N GLN A 117 11.51 15.77 -0.32
CA GLN A 117 10.27 15.01 -0.12
C GLN A 117 9.66 14.54 -1.45
N ILE A 118 9.71 15.38 -2.48
CA ILE A 118 9.31 14.99 -3.85
C ILE A 118 10.13 13.79 -4.33
N TYR A 119 11.44 13.85 -4.13
CA TYR A 119 12.35 12.77 -4.47
C TYR A 119 12.12 11.50 -3.61
N GLY A 120 11.90 11.68 -2.31
CA GLY A 120 11.57 10.59 -1.40
C GLY A 120 10.30 9.86 -1.84
N GLY A 121 9.23 10.59 -2.16
CA GLY A 121 8.01 10.00 -2.68
C GLY A 121 8.25 9.21 -3.97
N TRP A 122 9.05 9.74 -4.88
CA TRP A 122 9.42 9.09 -6.14
C TRP A 122 10.13 7.75 -5.89
N MET A 123 11.10 7.75 -4.98
CA MET A 123 11.84 6.54 -4.61
C MET A 123 10.96 5.49 -3.91
N MET A 124 10.01 5.91 -3.07
CA MET A 124 9.02 5.01 -2.47
C MET A 124 8.13 4.36 -3.53
N LEU A 125 7.69 5.12 -4.55
CA LEU A 125 6.86 4.58 -5.64
C LEU A 125 7.60 3.51 -6.47
N LEU A 126 8.92 3.64 -6.58
CA LEU A 126 9.79 2.65 -7.22
C LEU A 126 10.09 1.43 -6.34
N GLY A 127 9.60 1.41 -5.09
CA GLY A 127 9.79 0.32 -4.14
C GLY A 127 11.15 0.32 -3.44
N ASN A 128 11.80 1.49 -3.33
CA ASN A 128 13.04 1.65 -2.57
C ASN A 128 12.76 2.05 -1.11
N ILE A 129 13.74 1.77 -0.25
CA ILE A 129 13.79 2.33 1.10
C ILE A 129 14.30 3.78 0.99
N VAL A 130 13.63 4.69 1.70
CA VAL A 130 14.00 6.10 1.74
C VAL A 130 14.34 6.47 3.17
N GLU A 131 15.60 6.86 3.37
CA GLU A 131 16.08 7.37 4.64
C GLU A 131 15.85 8.88 4.70
N MET A 132 15.16 9.32 5.74
CA MET A 132 14.89 10.73 6.01
C MET A 132 15.07 10.94 7.51
N GLU A 133 15.70 12.04 7.90
CA GLU A 133 15.86 12.39 9.30
C GLU A 133 14.51 12.68 9.96
N THR A 134 14.45 12.53 11.28
CA THR A 134 13.26 12.88 12.05
C THR A 134 13.00 14.38 11.91
N GLY A 135 11.77 14.75 11.55
CA GLY A 135 11.39 16.14 11.29
C GLY A 135 11.37 16.53 9.80
N GLU A 136 11.96 15.72 8.91
CA GLU A 136 11.93 15.95 7.44
C GLU A 136 10.54 15.71 6.81
N GLY A 137 9.51 15.42 7.61
CA GLY A 137 8.13 15.27 7.12
C GLY A 137 7.87 13.96 6.37
N LYS A 138 8.29 12.81 6.93
CA LYS A 138 8.01 11.46 6.41
C LYS A 138 6.52 11.25 6.10
N THR A 139 5.65 11.55 7.06
CA THR A 139 4.19 11.43 6.90
C THR A 139 3.66 12.23 5.72
N LEU A 140 4.11 13.48 5.56
CA LEU A 140 3.71 14.33 4.45
C LEU A 140 4.24 13.80 3.11
N THR A 141 5.47 13.28 3.10
CA THR A 141 6.10 12.67 1.93
C THR A 141 5.32 11.47 1.43
N CYS A 142 4.82 10.61 2.33
CA CYS A 142 4.02 9.43 1.99
C CYS A 142 2.74 9.76 1.20
N THR A 143 2.19 10.98 1.32
CA THR A 143 1.00 11.39 0.57
C THR A 143 1.21 11.40 -0.94
N LEU A 144 2.44 11.63 -1.42
CA LEU A 144 2.79 11.68 -2.84
C LEU A 144 2.61 10.31 -3.53
N PRO A 145 3.34 9.24 -3.11
CA PRO A 145 3.16 7.91 -3.69
C PRO A 145 1.79 7.33 -3.35
N ALA A 146 1.27 7.54 -2.13
CA ALA A 146 -0.03 6.99 -1.73
C ALA A 146 -1.17 7.53 -2.61
N SER A 147 -1.25 8.85 -2.79
CA SER A 147 -2.30 9.46 -3.61
C SER A 147 -2.15 9.09 -5.08
N THR A 148 -0.92 9.06 -5.61
CA THR A 148 -0.69 8.74 -7.02
C THR A 148 -1.07 7.29 -7.33
N ALA A 149 -0.69 6.34 -6.48
CA ALA A 149 -1.10 4.94 -6.61
C ALA A 149 -2.63 4.77 -6.47
N ALA A 150 -3.24 5.45 -5.50
CA ALA A 150 -4.69 5.44 -5.31
C ALA A 150 -5.45 6.03 -6.51
N LEU A 151 -4.98 7.12 -7.12
CA LEU A 151 -5.54 7.67 -8.36
C LEU A 151 -5.45 6.67 -9.52
N ALA A 152 -4.37 5.89 -9.59
CA ALA A 152 -4.23 4.79 -10.55
C ALA A 152 -5.15 3.58 -10.24
N GLY A 153 -5.95 3.64 -9.18
CA GLY A 153 -6.85 2.56 -8.76
C GLY A 153 -6.14 1.40 -8.07
N ILE A 154 -4.91 1.63 -7.60
CA ILE A 154 -4.12 0.65 -6.84
C ILE A 154 -4.43 0.87 -5.35
N PRO A 155 -5.03 -0.11 -4.64
CA PRO A 155 -5.25 0.00 -3.21
C PRO A 155 -3.93 0.16 -2.45
N VAL A 156 -3.87 1.12 -1.53
CA VAL A 156 -2.66 1.46 -0.77
C VAL A 156 -2.84 1.14 0.71
N HIS A 157 -1.89 0.43 1.30
CA HIS A 157 -1.76 0.30 2.75
C HIS A 157 -0.63 1.21 3.24
N VAL A 158 -0.96 2.20 4.07
CA VAL A 158 0.03 2.97 4.83
C VAL A 158 0.17 2.31 6.19
N ILE A 159 1.32 1.70 6.43
CA ILE A 159 1.59 0.85 7.58
C ILE A 159 2.43 1.66 8.58
N THR A 160 1.91 1.81 9.79
CA THR A 160 2.59 2.48 10.91
C THR A 160 2.87 1.49 12.04
N VAL A 161 3.67 1.92 13.03
CA VAL A 161 4.04 1.10 14.18
C VAL A 161 2.89 0.92 15.18
N ASN A 162 2.02 1.92 15.33
CA ASN A 162 0.92 1.86 16.29
C ASN A 162 -0.38 2.53 15.78
N ASP A 163 -1.48 2.17 16.44
CA ASP A 163 -2.85 2.56 16.07
C ASP A 163 -3.11 4.07 16.25
N TYR A 164 -2.41 4.71 17.20
CA TYR A 164 -2.47 6.16 17.39
C TYR A 164 -1.89 6.90 16.18
N LEU A 165 -0.69 6.52 15.72
CA LEU A 165 -0.06 7.11 14.54
C LEU A 165 -0.92 6.89 13.29
N ALA A 166 -1.44 5.67 13.10
CA ALA A 166 -2.33 5.36 11.98
C ALA A 166 -3.56 6.29 11.95
N SER A 167 -4.22 6.45 13.09
CA SER A 167 -5.43 7.27 13.23
C SER A 167 -5.13 8.77 13.09
N ARG A 168 -4.05 9.23 13.73
CA ARG A 168 -3.57 10.62 13.65
C ARG A 168 -3.27 11.00 12.22
N ASP A 169 -2.48 10.19 11.53
CA ASP A 169 -1.99 10.51 10.18
C ASP A 169 -3.10 10.43 9.14
N ALA A 170 -4.00 9.45 9.26
CA ALA A 170 -5.20 9.39 8.42
C ALA A 170 -6.08 10.63 8.58
N LYS A 171 -6.27 11.11 9.83
CA LYS A 171 -7.05 12.33 10.10
C LYS A 171 -6.33 13.56 9.58
N TRP A 172 -5.03 13.66 9.80
CA TRP A 172 -4.24 14.84 9.42
C TRP A 172 -4.10 14.98 7.90
N MET A 173 -3.88 13.87 7.18
CA MET A 173 -3.76 13.87 5.71
C MET A 173 -5.12 13.78 5.00
N GLY A 174 -6.20 13.50 5.72
CA GLY A 174 -7.57 13.39 5.20
C GLY A 174 -8.03 14.53 4.27
N PRO A 175 -7.78 15.82 4.59
CA PRO A 175 -8.16 16.93 3.71
C PRO A 175 -7.55 16.83 2.30
N ILE A 176 -6.30 16.38 2.19
CA ILE A 176 -5.61 16.20 0.90
C ILE A 176 -6.31 15.11 0.09
N TYR A 177 -6.54 13.95 0.70
CA TYR A 177 -7.17 12.82 0.04
C TYR A 177 -8.60 13.13 -0.39
N ASN A 178 -9.38 13.78 0.48
CA ASN A 178 -10.75 14.22 0.17
C ASN A 178 -10.78 15.20 -1.01
N PHE A 179 -9.84 16.15 -1.08
CA PHE A 179 -9.74 17.08 -2.20
C PHE A 179 -9.50 16.35 -3.52
N LEU A 180 -8.63 15.33 -3.51
CA LEU A 180 -8.33 14.48 -4.66
C LEU A 180 -9.43 13.45 -4.96
N GLY A 181 -10.49 13.41 -4.17
CA GLY A 181 -11.59 12.45 -4.26
C GLY A 181 -11.19 11.01 -3.93
N ILE A 182 -10.17 10.84 -3.08
CA ILE A 182 -9.61 9.56 -2.65
C ILE A 182 -10.20 9.21 -1.29
N SER A 183 -10.74 8.00 -1.16
CA SER A 183 -11.30 7.52 0.10
C SER A 183 -10.21 7.01 1.04
N VAL A 184 -10.38 7.27 2.34
CA VAL A 184 -9.41 6.89 3.39
C VAL A 184 -10.09 6.06 4.46
N GLY A 185 -9.46 4.93 4.80
CA GLY A 185 -9.87 4.05 5.90
C GLY A 185 -8.78 3.93 6.95
N VAL A 186 -9.18 3.57 8.17
CA VAL A 186 -8.26 3.25 9.27
C VAL A 186 -8.61 1.87 9.80
N ALA A 187 -7.67 0.93 9.77
CA ALA A 187 -7.82 -0.43 10.28
C ALA A 187 -6.88 -0.64 11.47
N THR A 188 -7.44 -0.51 12.66
CA THR A 188 -6.77 -0.62 13.97
C THR A 188 -7.28 -1.83 14.74
N GLN A 189 -6.64 -2.20 15.85
CA GLN A 189 -6.96 -3.41 16.58
C GLN A 189 -8.28 -3.32 17.36
N ASP A 190 -8.64 -2.11 17.80
CA ASP A 190 -9.88 -1.79 18.52
C ASP A 190 -11.14 -1.94 17.66
N LYS A 191 -10.98 -1.90 16.33
CA LYS A 191 -12.09 -2.06 15.37
C LYS A 191 -12.51 -3.51 15.23
N ASP A 192 -13.82 -3.70 15.06
CA ASP A 192 -14.35 -5.01 14.74
C ASP A 192 -14.01 -5.44 13.30
N LEU A 193 -14.30 -6.69 12.96
CA LEU A 193 -13.99 -7.23 11.63
C LEU A 193 -14.79 -6.54 10.50
N THR A 194 -16.01 -6.09 10.78
CA THR A 194 -16.88 -5.42 9.81
C THR A 194 -16.35 -4.04 9.50
N GLU A 195 -15.93 -3.30 10.53
CA GLU A 195 -15.31 -1.98 10.44
C GLU A 195 -13.96 -2.05 9.73
N ARG A 196 -13.10 -3.00 10.09
CA ARG A 196 -11.81 -3.20 9.38
C ARG A 196 -12.02 -3.53 7.91
N LYS A 197 -12.97 -4.41 7.60
CA LYS A 197 -13.34 -4.72 6.22
C LYS A 197 -13.86 -3.52 5.46
N ALA A 198 -14.63 -2.63 6.10
CA ALA A 198 -15.04 -1.37 5.51
C ALA A 198 -13.84 -0.44 5.28
N ALA A 199 -12.90 -0.36 6.22
CA ALA A 199 -11.68 0.44 6.09
C ALA A 199 -10.79 -0.03 4.93
N TYR A 200 -10.64 -1.34 4.72
CA TYR A 200 -9.89 -1.89 3.58
C TYR A 200 -10.56 -1.66 2.23
N ARG A 201 -11.85 -1.25 2.18
CA ARG A 201 -12.53 -0.87 0.94
C ARG A 201 -12.17 0.53 0.45
N ALA A 202 -11.55 1.34 1.30
CA ALA A 202 -11.01 2.64 0.89
C ALA A 202 -9.90 2.49 -0.15
N ASP A 203 -9.57 3.58 -0.83
CA ASP A 203 -8.46 3.66 -1.77
C ASP A 203 -7.12 3.65 -1.04
N ILE A 204 -7.06 4.33 0.11
CA ILE A 204 -5.92 4.33 1.04
C ILE A 204 -6.40 3.83 2.41
N THR A 205 -5.71 2.86 2.98
CA THR A 205 -5.97 2.35 4.33
C THR A 205 -4.75 2.56 5.21
N TYR A 206 -4.90 3.31 6.29
CA TYR A 206 -3.91 3.39 7.36
C TYR A 206 -4.13 2.20 8.31
N CYS A 207 -3.06 1.50 8.67
CA CYS A 207 -3.14 0.35 9.54
C CYS A 207 -1.82 0.11 10.27
N THR A 208 -1.85 -0.72 11.31
CA THR A 208 -0.63 -1.24 11.92
C THR A 208 -0.16 -2.50 11.23
N ASN A 209 1.15 -2.73 11.26
CA ASN A 209 1.79 -3.93 10.75
C ASN A 209 1.16 -5.22 11.32
N LYS A 210 0.86 -5.24 12.62
CA LYS A 210 0.17 -6.36 13.28
C LYS A 210 -1.23 -6.57 12.74
N THR A 211 -2.01 -5.50 12.59
CA THR A 211 -3.41 -5.60 12.11
C THR A 211 -3.48 -6.16 10.70
N VAL A 212 -2.70 -5.60 9.76
CA VAL A 212 -2.69 -6.09 8.38
C VAL A 212 -2.18 -7.53 8.28
N ALA A 213 -1.18 -7.91 9.08
CA ALA A 213 -0.67 -9.27 9.10
C ALA A 213 -1.68 -10.28 9.69
N PHE A 214 -2.36 -9.95 10.80
CA PHE A 214 -3.39 -10.82 11.37
C PHE A 214 -4.60 -10.96 10.44
N ASP A 215 -5.05 -9.88 9.81
CA ASP A 215 -6.15 -9.96 8.84
C ASP A 215 -5.76 -10.74 7.59
N TYR A 216 -4.49 -10.65 7.14
CA TYR A 216 -3.95 -11.53 6.12
C TYR A 216 -4.01 -12.99 6.54
N LEU A 217 -3.55 -13.34 7.74
CA LEU A 217 -3.60 -14.71 8.24
C LEU A 217 -5.04 -15.24 8.36
N ARG A 218 -6.00 -14.41 8.80
CA ARG A 218 -7.43 -14.75 8.81
C ARG A 218 -7.98 -15.03 7.41
N ASP A 219 -7.61 -14.22 6.43
CA ASP A 219 -7.97 -14.43 5.04
C ASP A 219 -7.36 -15.74 4.51
N ARG A 220 -6.12 -16.05 4.87
CA ARG A 220 -5.47 -17.33 4.52
C ARG A 220 -6.17 -18.54 5.14
N ILE A 221 -6.59 -18.47 6.40
CA ILE A 221 -7.40 -19.51 7.05
C ILE A 221 -8.74 -19.69 6.33
N THR A 222 -9.39 -18.58 5.97
CA THR A 222 -10.67 -18.58 5.24
C THR A 222 -10.55 -19.21 3.84
N LEU A 223 -9.44 -18.92 3.16
CA LEU A 223 -9.12 -19.47 1.84
C LEU A 223 -8.74 -20.96 1.91
N GLY A 224 -8.05 -21.38 2.97
CA GLY A 224 -7.55 -22.75 3.16
C GLY A 224 -6.35 -23.09 2.27
N THR A 225 -5.90 -24.35 2.32
CA THR A 225 -4.64 -24.83 1.71
C THR A 225 -4.67 -24.98 0.19
N SER A 226 -5.82 -24.96 -0.48
CA SER A 226 -5.90 -24.92 -1.96
C SER A 226 -7.31 -24.63 -2.45
N PRO A 227 -7.71 -23.36 -2.56
CA PRO A 227 -8.84 -23.01 -3.40
C PRO A 227 -8.32 -22.84 -4.83
N SER A 228 -8.69 -23.75 -5.74
CA SER A 228 -8.38 -23.61 -7.17
C SER A 228 -8.85 -22.22 -7.65
N ARG A 229 -7.99 -21.46 -8.36
CA ARG A 229 -8.28 -20.09 -8.84
C ARG A 229 -9.66 -19.99 -9.54
N LEU A 230 -9.96 -21.00 -10.34
CA LEU A 230 -11.24 -21.20 -11.03
C LEU A 230 -12.43 -21.37 -10.07
N ARG A 231 -12.26 -22.14 -8.98
CA ARG A 231 -13.32 -22.38 -7.98
C ARG A 231 -13.72 -21.10 -7.27
N LEU A 232 -12.76 -20.28 -6.87
CA LEU A 232 -13.06 -18.99 -6.24
C LEU A 232 -13.74 -18.01 -7.23
N GLN A 233 -13.38 -18.05 -8.52
CA GLN A 233 -13.98 -17.21 -9.56
C GLN A 233 -15.43 -17.61 -9.82
N VAL A 234 -15.70 -18.90 -9.93
CA VAL A 234 -17.06 -19.45 -10.04
C VAL A 234 -17.87 -19.10 -8.79
N GLU A 235 -17.31 -19.28 -7.60
CA GLU A 235 -17.98 -18.89 -6.34
C GLU A 235 -18.41 -17.41 -6.39
N LYS A 236 -17.50 -16.48 -6.72
CA LYS A 236 -17.80 -15.03 -6.79
C LYS A 236 -18.94 -14.68 -7.77
N LEU A 237 -19.08 -15.44 -8.87
CA LEU A 237 -20.14 -15.26 -9.86
C LEU A 237 -21.48 -15.91 -9.44
N CYS A 238 -21.45 -16.98 -8.65
CA CYS A 238 -22.61 -17.83 -8.36
C CYS A 238 -23.42 -17.46 -7.10
N GLY A 239 -23.01 -16.54 -6.22
CA GLY A 239 -23.89 -16.11 -5.11
C GLY A 239 -23.27 -15.36 -3.93
N ARG A 240 -24.15 -14.78 -3.10
CA ARG A 240 -23.89 -13.76 -2.06
C ARG A 240 -23.16 -14.23 -0.79
N ASN A 241 -22.75 -15.50 -0.67
CA ASN A 241 -22.17 -16.05 0.57
C ASN A 241 -20.94 -16.94 0.31
N THR A 242 -19.96 -16.38 -0.38
CA THR A 242 -18.79 -17.10 -0.89
C THR A 242 -17.60 -16.92 0.05
N LYS A 243 -16.59 -17.80 -0.03
CA LYS A 243 -15.35 -17.59 0.75
C LYS A 243 -14.73 -16.24 0.47
N ALA A 244 -14.83 -15.77 -0.79
CA ALA A 244 -14.43 -14.44 -1.21
C ALA A 244 -15.18 -13.31 -0.49
N SER A 245 -16.48 -13.47 -0.22
CA SER A 245 -17.26 -12.47 0.51
C SER A 245 -16.95 -12.43 2.01
N LYS A 246 -16.20 -13.41 2.54
CA LYS A 246 -15.73 -13.43 3.94
C LYS A 246 -14.36 -12.77 4.13
N LEU A 247 -13.60 -12.58 3.04
CA LEU A 247 -12.29 -11.93 3.09
C LEU A 247 -12.38 -10.51 3.63
N ILE A 248 -11.36 -10.12 4.39
CA ILE A 248 -11.22 -8.82 5.04
C ILE A 248 -10.44 -7.88 4.12
N LEU A 249 -9.31 -8.34 3.58
CA LEU A 249 -8.45 -7.59 2.69
C LEU A 249 -8.95 -7.67 1.23
N ARG A 250 -8.50 -6.70 0.42
CA ARG A 250 -8.71 -6.71 -1.05
C ARG A 250 -7.61 -7.45 -1.81
N GLY A 251 -6.57 -7.92 -1.10
CA GLY A 251 -5.27 -8.29 -1.64
C GLY A 251 -4.16 -7.36 -1.16
N LEU A 252 -2.92 -7.70 -1.50
CA LEU A 252 -1.70 -6.97 -1.18
C LEU A 252 -1.15 -6.34 -2.47
N TYR A 253 -1.49 -5.07 -2.72
CA TYR A 253 -1.13 -4.35 -3.95
C TYR A 253 0.07 -3.44 -3.76
N PHE A 254 -0.07 -2.40 -2.95
CA PHE A 254 0.97 -1.43 -2.65
C PHE A 254 0.96 -1.10 -1.15
N GLY A 255 2.13 -1.18 -0.53
CA GLY A 255 2.32 -0.90 0.90
C GLY A 255 3.44 0.12 1.08
N ILE A 256 3.17 1.17 1.85
CA ILE A 256 4.17 2.12 2.33
C ILE A 256 4.33 1.84 3.81
N VAL A 257 5.54 1.49 4.24
CA VAL A 257 5.85 1.23 5.64
C VAL A 257 6.56 2.45 6.20
N ASP A 258 5.90 3.17 7.10
CA ASP A 258 6.55 4.21 7.91
C ASP A 258 7.32 3.55 9.06
N GLU A 259 8.46 4.13 9.42
CA GLU A 259 9.43 3.53 10.37
C GLU A 259 9.77 2.07 9.99
N ALA A 260 10.23 1.88 8.74
CA ALA A 260 10.48 0.56 8.17
C ALA A 260 11.51 -0.27 8.95
N ASP A 261 12.46 0.37 9.63
CA ASP A 261 13.38 -0.26 10.57
C ASP A 261 12.65 -0.88 11.78
N SER A 262 11.80 -0.11 12.46
CA SER A 262 10.97 -0.62 13.55
C SER A 262 10.10 -1.80 13.11
N VAL A 263 9.44 -1.67 11.95
CA VAL A 263 8.47 -2.67 11.48
C VAL A 263 9.13 -3.93 10.89
N LEU A 264 10.19 -3.77 10.08
CA LEU A 264 10.78 -4.88 9.30
C LEU A 264 12.06 -5.45 9.92
N VAL A 265 12.60 -4.83 10.97
CA VAL A 265 13.80 -5.30 11.66
C VAL A 265 13.48 -5.65 13.11
N ASP A 266 12.96 -4.69 13.87
CA ASP A 266 12.78 -4.88 15.32
C ASP A 266 11.61 -5.82 15.61
N GLU A 267 10.47 -5.64 14.94
CA GLU A 267 9.29 -6.47 15.16
C GLU A 267 9.37 -7.88 14.54
N CYS A 268 10.32 -8.13 13.63
CA CYS A 268 10.45 -9.44 12.97
C CYS A 268 10.94 -10.58 13.88
N ARG A 269 11.30 -10.28 15.13
CA ARG A 269 11.83 -11.28 16.08
C ARG A 269 10.79 -12.29 16.57
N THR A 270 9.52 -11.90 16.62
CA THR A 270 8.45 -12.75 17.17
C THR A 270 7.43 -13.06 16.07
N PRO A 271 7.20 -14.34 15.73
CA PRO A 271 6.20 -14.69 14.75
C PRO A 271 4.79 -14.37 15.26
N LEU A 272 3.93 -13.90 14.35
CA LEU A 272 2.51 -13.70 14.64
C LEU A 272 1.78 -15.04 14.54
N ILE A 273 1.09 -15.42 15.63
CA ILE A 273 0.40 -16.71 15.75
C ILE A 273 -1.08 -16.48 15.96
N ILE A 274 -1.92 -17.14 15.15
CA ILE A 274 -3.35 -17.28 15.41
C ILE A 274 -3.56 -18.67 16.02
N ALA A 275 -3.88 -18.71 17.31
CA ALA A 275 -4.35 -19.94 17.94
C ALA A 275 -5.85 -20.10 17.64
N GLY A 276 -6.24 -21.26 17.13
CA GLY A 276 -7.64 -21.66 17.08
C GLY A 276 -8.01 -22.37 18.38
N THR A 277 -9.17 -22.07 18.94
CA THR A 277 -9.81 -22.94 19.94
C THR A 277 -10.34 -24.17 19.23
N GLY A 278 -9.44 -25.06 18.83
CA GLY A 278 -9.75 -26.38 18.30
C GLY A 278 -10.14 -27.36 19.40
N GLY A 279 -11.04 -26.95 20.30
CA GLY A 279 -11.70 -27.90 21.18
C GLY A 279 -12.79 -28.59 20.36
N SER A 280 -12.56 -29.84 19.96
CA SER A 280 -13.68 -30.68 19.53
C SER A 280 -14.76 -30.66 20.61
N GLN A 281 -16.04 -30.82 20.26
CA GLN A 281 -17.09 -31.01 21.27
C GLN A 281 -16.71 -32.15 22.25
N GLU A 282 -15.92 -33.12 21.79
CA GLU A 282 -15.34 -34.19 22.61
C GLU A 282 -14.36 -33.67 23.67
N GLU A 283 -13.48 -32.73 23.36
CA GLU A 283 -12.56 -32.13 24.34
C GLU A 283 -13.32 -31.34 25.42
N GLN A 284 -14.36 -30.58 25.03
CA GLN A 284 -15.19 -29.85 26.01
C GLN A 284 -15.96 -30.80 26.95
N VAL A 285 -16.42 -31.96 26.45
CA VAL A 285 -17.07 -33.01 27.25
C VAL A 285 -16.09 -33.75 28.15
N ILE A 286 -14.83 -33.91 27.74
CA ILE A 286 -13.78 -34.50 28.57
C ILE A 286 -13.39 -33.53 29.71
N PHE A 287 -13.22 -32.24 29.41
CA PHE A 287 -12.91 -31.24 30.43
C PHE A 287 -14.04 -31.08 31.47
N SER A 288 -15.31 -31.15 31.06
CA SER A 288 -16.42 -31.10 32.01
C SER A 288 -16.46 -32.31 32.94
N LYS A 289 -16.13 -33.51 32.45
CA LYS A 289 -16.07 -34.73 33.27
C LYS A 289 -14.90 -34.76 34.26
N VAL A 290 -13.81 -34.06 33.98
CA VAL A 290 -12.64 -33.99 34.87
C VAL A 290 -12.86 -32.97 36.01
N LEU A 291 -13.71 -31.96 35.81
CA LEU A 291 -14.05 -30.95 36.81
C LEU A 291 -15.16 -31.39 37.79
N GLU A 292 -15.81 -32.52 37.53
CA GLU A 292 -16.84 -33.12 38.41
C GLU A 292 -16.27 -34.21 39.36
N ILE A 293 -14.95 -34.35 39.46
CA ILE A 293 -14.24 -35.18 40.46
C ILE A 293 -13.54 -34.26 41.45
#